data_AF-A0A2V6L0D6-F1
#
_entry.id   AF-A0A2V6L0D6-F1
#
_cell.length_a   1.000
_cell.length_b   1.000
_cell.length_c   1.000
_cell.angle_alpha   90.00
_cell.angle_beta   90.00
_cell.angle_gamma   90.00
#
_symmetry.space_group_name_H-M   'P 1'
#
loop_
_entity.id
_entity.type
_entity.pdbx_description
1 polymer ?
#
loop_
_entity_poly.entity_id
_entity_poly.type
_entity_poly.pdbx_seq_one_letter_code
_entity_poly.pdbx_strand_id
1 'polypeptide(L)'
;MGIDNDPTAISMAKPNARLNRIRGASFQLGDVHKWDSAKEPDVITANLYSDLLIEMMPKLGGSAWLILSGILRAQQDDFVRAQQQNHLDIISAKRRRKWMAFLARTRRL
;
A
#
# COMPACT_ATOMS: atom_id res chain seq x y z
N MET A 1 1.67 11.31 1.52
CA MET A 1 2.03 11.51 0.10
C MET A 1 1.32 10.43 -0.71
N GLY A 2 0.67 10.79 -1.82
CA GLY A 2 0.13 9.83 -2.79
C GLY A 2 1.03 9.74 -4.03
N ILE A 3 1.23 8.53 -4.54
CA ILE A 3 1.97 8.26 -5.77
C ILE A 3 1.09 7.41 -6.68
N ASP A 4 1.10 7.74 -7.96
CA ASP A 4 0.44 6.96 -9.01
C ASP A 4 1.23 7.10 -10.31
N ASN A 5 1.25 6.07 -11.15
CA ASN A 5 1.94 6.11 -12.44
C ASN A 5 1.06 6.68 -13.56
N ASP A 6 -0.25 6.85 -13.30
CA ASP A 6 -1.18 7.51 -14.21
C ASP A 6 -1.24 9.04 -13.94
N PRO A 7 -0.84 9.88 -14.91
CA PRO A 7 -0.96 11.34 -14.77
C PRO A 7 -2.41 11.81 -14.55
N THR A 8 -3.39 11.06 -15.06
CA THR A 8 -4.81 11.36 -14.87
C THR A 8 -5.19 11.22 -13.39
N ALA A 9 -4.79 10.13 -12.73
CA ALA A 9 -5.02 9.92 -11.31
C ALA A 9 -4.45 11.06 -10.46
N ILE A 10 -3.23 11.52 -10.75
CA ILE A 10 -2.60 12.66 -10.07
C ILE A 10 -3.38 13.96 -10.31
N SER A 11 -3.80 14.21 -11.55
CA SER A 11 -4.58 15.40 -11.90
C SER A 11 -5.93 15.46 -11.16
N MET A 12 -6.54 14.30 -10.88
CA MET A 12 -7.82 14.16 -10.18
C MET A 12 -7.67 14.16 -8.66
N ALA A 13 -6.56 13.66 -8.12
CA ALA A 13 -6.33 13.61 -6.68
C ALA A 13 -6.24 15.01 -6.05
N LYS A 14 -5.58 15.96 -6.72
CA LYS A 14 -5.43 17.36 -6.26
C LYS A 14 -6.78 18.08 -6.03
N PRO A 15 -7.70 18.16 -7.02
CA PRO A 15 -9.01 18.78 -6.80
C PRO A 15 -9.84 18.00 -5.77
N ASN A 16 -9.76 16.67 -5.73
CA ASN A 16 -10.47 15.88 -4.72
C ASN A 16 -10.03 16.23 -3.29
N ALA A 17 -8.73 16.40 -3.06
CA ALA A 17 -8.21 16.85 -1.77
C ALA A 17 -8.71 18.24 -1.40
N ARG A 18 -8.71 19.17 -2.37
CA ARG A 18 -9.21 20.55 -2.17
C ARG A 18 -10.70 20.58 -1.85
N LEU A 19 -11.52 19.82 -2.57
CA LEU A 19 -12.97 19.72 -2.34
C LEU A 19 -13.27 19.23 -0.92
N ASN A 20 -12.48 18.30 -0.41
CA ASN A 20 -12.61 17.75 0.94
C ASN A 20 -11.81 18.52 2.00
N ARG A 21 -11.24 19.69 1.66
CA ARG A 21 -10.47 20.57 2.56
C ARG A 21 -9.28 19.85 3.23
N ILE A 22 -8.73 18.82 2.58
CA ILE A 22 -7.55 18.09 3.07
C ILE A 22 -6.31 18.96 2.83
N ARG A 23 -5.67 19.38 3.92
CA ARG A 23 -4.44 20.18 3.92
C ARG A 23 -3.23 19.26 4.10
N GLY A 24 -2.09 19.62 3.50
CA GLY A 24 -0.82 18.88 3.65
C GLY A 24 -0.71 17.59 2.81
N ALA A 25 -1.72 17.25 2.01
CA ALA A 25 -1.61 16.14 1.06
C ALA A 25 -0.76 16.56 -0.16
N SER A 26 0.27 15.78 -0.44
CA SER A 26 1.08 15.88 -1.66
C SER A 26 0.81 14.69 -2.59
N PHE A 27 0.91 14.93 -3.89
CA PHE A 27 0.71 13.93 -4.94
C PHE A 27 1.83 14.01 -5.96
N GLN A 28 2.38 12.85 -6.34
CA GLN A 28 3.52 12.75 -7.26
C GLN A 28 3.23 11.70 -8.34
N LEU A 29 3.49 12.05 -9.60
CA LEU A 29 3.55 11.08 -10.68
C LEU A 29 4.80 10.21 -10.47
N GLY A 30 4.62 8.90 -10.38
CA GLY A 30 5.73 8.00 -10.10
C GLY A 30 5.35 6.54 -10.26
N ASP A 31 6.34 5.74 -10.63
CA ASP A 31 6.24 4.30 -10.67
C ASP A 31 6.70 3.74 -9.32
N VAL A 32 5.87 2.90 -8.70
CA VAL A 32 6.17 2.26 -7.41
C VAL A 32 7.42 1.37 -7.50
N HIS A 33 7.73 0.80 -8.67
CA HIS A 33 8.97 0.04 -8.88
C HIS A 33 10.23 0.91 -8.76
N LYS A 34 10.12 2.20 -9.05
CA LYS A 34 11.21 3.19 -8.94
C LYS A 34 11.12 4.00 -7.66
N TRP A 35 10.07 3.79 -6.86
CA TRP A 35 9.92 4.46 -5.60
C TRP A 35 10.94 3.93 -4.61
N ASP A 36 11.71 4.86 -4.08
CA ASP A 36 12.59 4.68 -2.94
C ASP A 36 12.29 5.82 -1.97
N SER A 37 12.09 5.50 -0.70
CA SER A 37 11.70 6.47 0.30
C SER A 37 12.91 6.95 1.07
N ALA A 38 13.38 8.18 0.79
CA ALA A 38 14.40 8.82 1.62
C ALA A 38 13.95 9.04 3.09
N LYS A 39 12.63 8.99 3.34
CA LYS A 39 12.02 8.99 4.67
C LYS A 39 11.08 7.81 4.77
N GLU A 40 11.25 7.01 5.81
CA GLU A 40 10.35 5.93 6.15
C GLU A 40 9.01 6.49 6.67
N PRO A 41 7.89 6.28 5.96
CA PRO A 41 6.59 6.75 6.44
C PRO A 41 6.12 5.90 7.63
N ASP A 42 5.45 6.50 8.60
CA ASP A 42 4.86 5.77 9.74
C ASP A 42 3.84 4.71 9.30
N VAL A 43 3.09 5.02 8.24
CA VAL A 43 2.05 4.17 7.66
C VAL A 43 2.12 4.18 6.14
N ILE A 44 2.10 2.99 5.53
CA ILE A 44 1.88 2.79 4.09
C ILE A 44 0.47 2.24 3.87
N THR A 45 -0.24 2.82 2.91
CA THR A 45 -1.51 2.28 2.42
C THR A 45 -1.42 2.03 0.92
N ALA A 46 -1.81 0.84 0.46
CA ALA A 46 -1.83 0.52 -0.96
C ALA A 46 -3.05 -0.32 -1.31
N ASN A 47 -3.84 0.14 -2.28
CA ASN A 47 -4.98 -0.58 -2.82
C ASN A 47 -4.67 -0.98 -4.26
N LEU A 48 -3.93 -2.07 -4.43
CA LEU A 48 -3.35 -2.55 -5.69
C LEU A 48 -3.61 -4.06 -5.84
N TYR A 49 -3.34 -4.61 -7.03
CA TYR A 49 -3.48 -6.05 -7.23
C TYR A 49 -2.36 -6.82 -6.51
N SER A 50 -2.66 -8.08 -6.15
CA SER A 50 -1.82 -8.88 -5.23
C SER A 50 -0.38 -9.05 -5.72
N ASP A 51 -0.18 -9.30 -7.01
CA ASP A 51 1.14 -9.63 -7.57
C ASP A 51 2.11 -8.45 -7.42
N LEU A 52 1.64 -7.23 -7.72
CA LEU A 52 2.44 -6.01 -7.53
C LEU A 52 2.70 -5.74 -6.05
N LEU A 53 1.71 -5.98 -5.18
CA LEU A 53 1.93 -5.81 -3.74
C LEU A 53 3.00 -6.80 -3.24
N ILE A 54 2.97 -8.06 -3.68
CA ILE A 54 3.96 -9.08 -3.32
C ILE A 54 5.35 -8.67 -3.82
N GLU A 55 5.47 -8.21 -5.07
CA GLU A 55 6.72 -7.72 -5.64
C GLU A 55 7.29 -6.54 -4.83
N MET A 56 6.42 -5.65 -4.37
CA MET A 56 6.82 -4.45 -3.65
C MET A 56 7.09 -4.67 -2.15
N MET A 57 6.65 -5.78 -1.55
CA MET A 57 6.79 -6.05 -0.10
C MET A 57 8.19 -5.79 0.48
N PRO A 58 9.30 -6.20 -0.17
CA PRO A 58 10.65 -5.95 0.36
C PRO A 58 10.94 -4.46 0.59
N LYS A 59 10.34 -3.57 -0.19
CA LYS A 59 10.50 -2.10 -0.08
C LYS A 59 9.57 -1.47 0.95
N LEU A 60 8.57 -2.20 1.43
CA LEU A 60 7.59 -1.68 2.40
C LEU A 60 8.04 -1.81 3.85
N GLY A 61 9.11 -2.57 4.12
CA GLY A 61 9.64 -2.85 5.46
C GLY A 61 10.13 -1.62 6.23
N GLY A 62 10.40 -0.49 5.56
CA GLY A 62 10.73 0.76 6.27
C GLY A 62 9.56 1.33 7.08
N SER A 63 8.32 1.00 6.73
CA SER A 63 7.16 1.52 7.45
C SER A 63 6.80 0.68 8.67
N ALA A 64 6.30 1.32 9.74
CA ALA A 64 5.84 0.58 10.92
C ALA A 64 4.52 -0.15 10.67
N TRP A 65 3.61 0.46 9.91
CA TRP A 65 2.25 -0.05 9.68
C TRP A 65 1.91 -0.10 8.19
N LEU A 66 1.22 -1.17 7.79
CA LEU A 66 0.78 -1.36 6.42
C LEU A 66 -0.71 -1.66 6.36
N ILE A 67 -1.42 -0.99 5.46
CA ILE A 67 -2.81 -1.29 5.10
C ILE A 67 -2.84 -1.65 3.61
N LEU A 68 -2.95 -2.94 3.31
CA LEU A 68 -2.86 -3.48 1.95
C LEU A 68 -4.22 -4.02 1.52
N SER A 69 -4.74 -3.54 0.40
CA SER A 69 -6.07 -3.87 -0.13
C SER A 69 -5.99 -4.11 -1.64
N GLY A 70 -7.06 -4.65 -2.23
CA GLY A 70 -7.12 -4.99 -3.66
C GLY A 70 -6.72 -6.44 -3.94
N ILE A 71 -6.53 -7.25 -2.88
CA ILE A 71 -6.17 -8.66 -2.97
C ILE A 71 -7.43 -9.48 -3.33
N LEU A 72 -7.35 -10.30 -4.37
CA LEU A 72 -8.41 -11.28 -4.63
C LEU A 72 -8.37 -12.40 -3.59
N ARG A 73 -9.54 -12.83 -3.11
CA ARG A 73 -9.64 -13.93 -2.13
C ARG A 73 -8.91 -15.20 -2.59
N ALA A 74 -8.92 -15.48 -3.88
CA ALA A 74 -8.21 -16.62 -4.47
C ALA A 74 -6.68 -16.55 -4.30
N GLN A 75 -6.13 -15.35 -4.09
CA GLN A 75 -4.68 -15.10 -3.92
C GLN A 75 -4.31 -14.87 -2.44
N GLN A 76 -5.24 -15.06 -1.51
CA GLN A 76 -5.03 -14.78 -0.08
C GLN A 76 -3.82 -15.55 0.47
N ASP A 77 -3.74 -16.85 0.20
CA ASP A 77 -2.73 -17.70 0.84
C ASP A 77 -1.32 -17.35 0.35
N ASP A 78 -1.19 -17.03 -0.94
CA ASP A 78 0.07 -16.54 -1.53
C ASP A 78 0.47 -15.21 -0.91
N PHE A 79 -0.50 -14.30 -0.72
CA PHE A 79 -0.28 -13.00 -0.11
C PHE A 79 0.13 -13.10 1.37
N VAL A 80 -0.45 -14.06 2.12
CA VAL A 80 -0.06 -14.33 3.51
C VAL A 80 1.37 -14.86 3.58
N ARG A 81 1.74 -15.81 2.70
CA ARG A 81 3.10 -16.35 2.66
C ARG A 81 4.13 -15.27 2.33
N ALA A 82 3.84 -14.40 1.37
CA ALA A 82 4.73 -13.29 1.01
C ALA A 82 4.95 -12.33 2.20
N GLN A 83 3.89 -11.98 2.96
CA GLN A 83 4.04 -11.16 4.17
C GLN A 83 4.94 -11.81 5.21
N GLN A 84 4.77 -13.10 5.46
CA GLN A 84 5.60 -13.85 6.40
C GLN A 84 7.07 -13.88 6.00
N GLN A 85 7.36 -14.07 4.71
CA GLN A 85 8.71 -14.05 4.14
C GLN A 85 9.38 -12.67 4.23
N ASN A 86 8.58 -11.60 4.25
CA ASN A 86 9.06 -10.22 4.39
C ASN A 86 8.98 -9.68 5.82
N HIS A 87 8.90 -10.56 6.82
CA HIS A 87 8.85 -10.19 8.24
C HIS A 87 7.71 -9.22 8.61
N LEU A 88 6.57 -9.34 7.93
CA LEU A 88 5.36 -8.59 8.23
C LEU A 88 4.41 -9.45 9.06
N ASP A 89 4.03 -8.95 10.23
CA ASP A 89 3.03 -9.56 11.08
C ASP A 89 1.64 -9.12 10.67
N ILE A 90 0.80 -10.09 10.33
CA ILE A 90 -0.61 -9.82 9.98
C ILE A 90 -1.39 -9.62 11.27
N ILE A 91 -1.88 -8.40 11.48
CA ILE A 91 -2.64 -8.02 12.66
C ILE A 91 -4.13 -8.30 12.46
N SER A 92 -4.65 -8.03 11.27
CA SER A 92 -6.02 -8.40 10.92
C SER A 92 -6.22 -8.51 9.41
N ALA A 93 -7.24 -9.27 9.00
CA ALA A 93 -7.70 -9.34 7.63
C ALA A 93 -9.21 -9.05 7.57
N LYS A 94 -9.64 -8.29 6.57
CA LYS A 94 -11.05 -8.00 6.29
C LYS A 94 -11.41 -8.50 4.89
N ARG A 95 -12.59 -9.09 4.77
CA ARG A 95 -13.13 -9.57 3.50
C ARG A 95 -14.34 -8.75 3.08
N ARG A 96 -14.42 -8.42 1.79
CA ARG A 96 -15.63 -7.90 1.14
C ARG A 96 -15.84 -8.58 -0.21
N ARG A 97 -16.85 -9.46 -0.28
CA ARG A 97 -17.11 -10.31 -1.46
C ARG A 97 -15.86 -11.11 -1.86
N LYS A 98 -15.28 -10.80 -3.02
CA LYS A 98 -14.08 -11.42 -3.58
C LYS A 98 -12.78 -10.72 -3.17
N TRP A 99 -12.84 -9.62 -2.41
CA TRP A 99 -11.69 -8.81 -2.07
C TRP A 99 -11.28 -8.99 -0.61
N MET A 100 -9.99 -8.97 -0.38
CA MET A 100 -9.33 -9.00 0.92
C MET A 100 -8.57 -7.68 1.15
N ALA A 101 -8.48 -7.27 2.41
CA ALA A 101 -7.59 -6.23 2.89
C ALA A 101 -6.91 -6.69 4.18
N PHE A 102 -5.66 -6.30 4.38
CA PHE A 102 -4.81 -6.71 5.49
C PHE A 102 -4.27 -5.48 6.21
N LEU A 103 -4.33 -5.52 7.53
CA LEU A 103 -3.51 -4.68 8.40
C LEU A 103 -2.29 -5.51 8.80
N ALA A 104 -1.10 -4.99 8.53
CA ALA A 104 0.15 -5.61 8.92
C ALA A 104 1.06 -4.63 9.66
N ARG A 105 2.00 -5.18 10.40
CA ARG A 105 3.04 -4.44 11.11
C ARG A 105 4.40 -5.03 10.77
N THR A 106 5.39 -4.19 10.52
CA THR A 106 6.77 -4.67 10.31
C THR A 106 7.35 -5.15 11.63
N ARG A 107 7.90 -6.38 11.66
CA ARG A 107 8.70 -6.85 12.80
C ARG A 107 9.99 -6.05 12.88
N ARG A 108 10.16 -5.31 13.97
CA ARG A 108 11.47 -4.76 14.33
C ARG A 108 12.25 -5.87 15.02
N LEU A 109 13.40 -6.23 14.44
CA LEU A 109 14.40 -7.10 15.06
C LEU A 109 15.10 -6.36 16.21
#